data_AF-A0A6B3HHI1-F1
#
_entry.id   AF-A0A6B3HHI1-F1
#
_cell.length_a   1.000
_cell.length_b   1.000
_cell.length_c   1.000
_cell.angle_alpha   90.00
_cell.angle_beta   90.00
_cell.angle_gamma   90.00
#
_symmetry.space_group_name_H-M   'P 1'
#
loop_
_entity.id
_entity.type
_entity.pdbx_description
1 polymer ?
#
loop_
_entity_poly.entity_id
_entity_poly.type
_entity_poly.pdbx_seq_one_letter_code
_entity_poly.pdbx_strand_id
1 'polypeptide(L)'
;IKIERPDAEAAKDIFAKYLTPSLPLHADDLAEHTGSRPAAAHAMIQSVVERMYTESEENRFLEVTYANGDKEVLYFKDFNSGAMIQNIVDRAKKMAI
;
A
#
# COMPACT_ATOMS: atom_id res chain seq x y z
N ILE A 1 -16.56 15.21 -13.59
CA ILE A 1 -15.18 15.26 -13.05
C ILE A 1 -14.64 13.84 -13.11
N LYS A 2 -13.46 13.61 -13.72
CA LYS A 2 -12.84 12.28 -13.80
C LYS A 2 -12.10 12.00 -12.48
N ILE A 3 -12.31 10.82 -11.90
CA ILE A 3 -11.61 10.36 -10.69
C ILE A 3 -10.61 9.30 -11.12
N GLU A 4 -9.32 9.63 -11.04
CA GLU A 4 -8.24 8.72 -11.38
C GLU A 4 -7.94 7.75 -10.22
N ARG A 5 -7.20 6.68 -10.53
CA ARG A 5 -6.62 5.79 -9.52
C ARG A 5 -5.53 6.52 -8.72
N PRO A 6 -5.32 6.16 -7.44
CA PRO A 6 -4.31 6.81 -6.62
C PRO A 6 -2.89 6.48 -7.10
N ASP A 7 -2.05 7.50 -7.18
CA ASP A 7 -0.60 7.35 -7.23
C ASP A 7 -0.03 7.02 -5.83
N ALA A 8 1.30 6.92 -5.72
CA ALA A 8 1.94 6.56 -4.45
C ALA A 8 1.66 7.57 -3.34
N GLU A 9 1.65 8.87 -3.63
CA GLU A 9 1.39 9.91 -2.62
C GLU A 9 -0.08 9.89 -2.19
N ALA A 10 -1.02 9.79 -3.14
CA ALA A 10 -2.43 9.62 -2.85
C ALA A 10 -2.69 8.33 -2.05
N ALA A 11 -1.95 7.24 -2.32
CA ALA A 11 -2.06 6.02 -1.54
C ALA A 11 -1.61 6.21 -0.09
N LYS A 12 -0.52 6.96 0.18
CA LYS A 12 -0.10 7.31 1.55
C LYS A 12 -1.21 8.06 2.27
N ASP A 13 -1.81 9.05 1.60
CA ASP A 13 -2.92 9.83 2.15
C ASP A 13 -4.14 8.97 2.48
N ILE A 14 -4.46 7.99 1.62
CA ILE A 14 -5.55 7.04 1.86
C ILE A 14 -5.21 6.11 3.03
N PHE A 15 -4.01 5.52 3.06
CA PHE A 15 -3.56 4.67 4.16
C PHE A 15 -3.61 5.40 5.51
N ALA A 16 -3.23 6.68 5.54
CA ALA A 16 -3.28 7.51 6.75
C ALA A 16 -4.69 7.68 7.33
N LYS A 17 -5.76 7.46 6.53
CA LYS A 17 -7.14 7.45 7.04
C LYS A 17 -7.50 6.16 7.78
N TYR A 18 -6.80 5.07 7.52
CA TYR A 18 -7.12 3.74 8.05
C TYR A 18 -6.09 3.18 9.04
N LEU A 19 -4.81 3.56 8.91
CA LEU A 19 -3.71 3.22 9.79
C LEU A 19 -3.36 4.42 10.68
N THR A 20 -4.14 4.63 11.74
CA THR A 20 -3.98 5.80 12.62
C THR A 20 -3.09 5.49 13.82
N PRO A 21 -2.44 6.52 14.44
CA PRO A 21 -1.61 6.32 15.63
C PRO A 21 -2.35 5.79 16.87
N SER A 22 -3.69 5.83 16.87
CA SER A 22 -4.53 5.29 17.94
C SER A 22 -4.69 3.77 17.88
N LEU A 23 -4.34 3.13 16.76
CA LEU A 23 -4.37 1.67 16.64
C LEU A 23 -3.39 1.01 17.64
N PRO A 24 -3.66 -0.21 18.10
CA PRO A 24 -2.70 -0.98 18.87
C PRO A 24 -1.57 -1.43 17.93
N LEU A 25 -0.44 -0.72 17.97
CA LEU A 25 0.78 -1.11 17.27
C LEU A 25 1.61 -2.02 18.19
N HIS A 26 2.33 -2.96 17.60
CA HIS A 26 3.18 -3.89 18.35
C HIS A 26 4.34 -3.14 19.03
N ALA A 27 4.80 -3.65 20.17
CA ALA A 27 5.82 -2.98 20.98
C ALA A 27 7.16 -2.84 20.24
N ASP A 28 7.52 -3.83 19.43
CA ASP A 28 8.77 -3.84 18.66
C ASP A 28 8.79 -2.71 17.62
N ASP A 29 7.73 -2.55 16.82
CA ASP A 29 7.63 -1.44 15.87
C ASP A 29 7.66 -0.06 16.58
N LEU A 30 7.05 0.05 17.77
CA LEU A 30 7.14 1.28 18.56
C LEU A 30 8.58 1.54 19.04
N ALA A 31 9.30 0.50 19.45
CA ALA A 31 10.68 0.62 19.94
C ALA A 31 11.62 1.15 18.85
N GLU A 32 11.47 0.69 17.60
CA GLU A 32 12.23 1.19 16.44
C GLU A 32 12.06 2.69 16.21
N HIS A 33 10.93 3.24 16.65
CA HIS A 33 10.59 4.66 16.51
C HIS A 33 10.56 5.40 17.84
N THR A 34 11.37 4.97 18.82
CA THR A 34 11.53 5.64 20.13
C THR A 34 10.22 5.82 20.91
N GLY A 35 9.26 4.91 20.70
CA GLY A 35 7.92 4.95 21.30
C GLY A 35 6.93 5.89 20.61
N SER A 36 7.33 6.57 19.54
CA SER A 36 6.47 7.52 18.82
C SER A 36 5.47 6.79 17.93
N ARG A 37 4.23 6.66 18.41
CA ARG A 37 3.10 6.10 17.63
C ARG A 37 2.88 6.79 16.28
N PRO A 38 2.91 8.14 16.17
CA PRO A 38 2.78 8.79 14.87
C PRO A 38 3.93 8.46 13.92
N ALA A 39 5.17 8.40 14.41
CA ALA A 39 6.31 8.05 13.58
C ALA A 39 6.25 6.60 13.11
N ALA A 40 5.87 5.67 13.98
CA ALA A 40 5.68 4.27 13.63
C ALA A 40 4.58 4.07 12.59
N ALA A 41 3.41 4.68 12.77
CA ALA A 41 2.33 4.62 11.78
C ALA A 41 2.78 5.19 10.43
N HIS A 42 3.48 6.33 10.43
CA HIS A 42 4.00 6.94 9.20
C HIS A 42 5.03 6.04 8.50
N ALA A 43 5.95 5.42 9.25
CA ALA A 43 6.94 4.49 8.70
C ALA A 43 6.30 3.23 8.10
N MET A 44 5.30 2.65 8.78
CA MET A 44 4.51 1.53 8.25
C MET A 44 3.82 1.90 6.93
N ILE A 45 3.21 3.09 6.85
CA ILE A 45 2.57 3.59 5.62
C ILE A 45 3.59 3.74 4.49
N GLN A 46 4.74 4.37 4.79
CA GLN A 46 5.81 4.54 3.82
C GLN A 46 6.27 3.17 3.28
N SER A 47 6.54 2.21 4.17
CA SER A 47 7.01 0.87 3.81
C SER A 47 6.01 0.10 2.95
N VAL A 48 4.73 0.08 3.32
CA VAL A 48 3.71 -0.66 2.56
C VAL A 48 3.47 -0.03 1.19
N VAL A 49 3.48 1.32 1.09
CA VAL A 49 3.32 2.02 -0.19
C VAL A 49 4.52 1.74 -1.08
N GLU A 50 5.74 1.84 -0.56
CA GLU A 50 6.95 1.51 -1.33
C GLU A 50 6.90 0.07 -1.85
N ARG A 51 6.57 -0.89 -1.00
CA ARG A 51 6.43 -2.30 -1.40
C ARG A 51 5.36 -2.50 -2.48
N MET A 52 4.23 -1.80 -2.38
CA MET A 52 3.09 -1.93 -3.31
C MET A 52 3.35 -1.27 -4.67
N TYR A 53 4.12 -0.18 -4.70
CA TYR A 53 4.43 0.57 -5.93
C TYR A 53 5.77 0.17 -6.59
N THR A 54 6.53 -0.75 -5.99
CA THR A 54 7.75 -1.29 -6.57
C THR A 54 7.46 -2.17 -7.78
N GLU A 55 8.20 -2.00 -8.87
CA GLU A 55 8.19 -2.89 -10.04
C GLU A 55 9.08 -4.11 -9.79
N SER A 56 8.57 -5.08 -9.03
CA SER A 56 9.23 -6.36 -8.78
C SER A 56 8.48 -7.51 -9.45
N GLU A 57 9.15 -8.65 -9.65
CA GLU A 57 8.51 -9.84 -10.22
C GLU A 57 7.30 -10.30 -9.40
N GLU A 58 7.38 -10.19 -8.07
CA GLU A 58 6.29 -10.50 -7.14
C GLU A 58 5.08 -9.57 -7.31
N ASN A 59 5.28 -8.38 -7.88
CA ASN A 59 4.23 -7.38 -8.10
C ASN A 59 3.68 -7.39 -9.53
N ARG A 60 4.16 -8.26 -10.42
CA ARG A 60 3.60 -8.42 -11.76
C ARG A 60 2.17 -8.95 -11.65
N PHE A 61 1.25 -8.34 -12.40
CA PHE A 61 -0.16 -8.69 -12.32
C PHE A 61 -0.70 -9.21 -13.64
N LEU A 62 -0.47 -8.50 -14.74
CA LEU A 62 -0.96 -8.86 -16.06
C LEU A 62 0.13 -8.70 -17.11
N GLU A 63 0.22 -9.66 -18.04
CA GLU A 63 0.97 -9.50 -19.29
C GLU A 63 -0.04 -9.31 -20.42
N VAL A 64 0.04 -8.17 -21.10
CA VAL A 64 -0.80 -7.86 -22.25
C VAL A 64 0.01 -8.12 -23.51
N THR A 65 -0.53 -8.93 -24.42
CA THR A 65 0.03 -9.11 -25.77
C THR A 65 -0.82 -8.32 -26.76
N TYR A 66 -0.21 -7.36 -27.45
CA TYR A 66 -0.86 -6.53 -28.45
C TYR A 66 -0.95 -7.23 -29.81
N ALA A 67 -1.83 -6.75 -30.68
CA ALA A 67 -2.04 -7.35 -32.01
C ALA A 67 -0.80 -7.33 -32.91
N ASN A 68 0.15 -6.43 -32.65
CA ASN A 68 1.44 -6.34 -33.34
C ASN A 68 2.50 -7.30 -32.77
N GLY A 69 2.19 -8.04 -31.69
CA GLY A 69 3.09 -8.98 -31.01
C GLY A 69 3.84 -8.40 -29.83
N ASP A 70 3.73 -7.09 -29.55
CA ASP A 70 4.39 -6.47 -28.41
C ASP A 70 3.78 -6.98 -27.09
N LYS A 71 4.62 -7.07 -26.06
CA LYS A 71 4.23 -7.49 -24.72
C LYS A 71 4.51 -6.40 -23.72
N GLU A 72 3.53 -6.12 -22.87
CA GLU A 72 3.65 -5.18 -21.77
C GLU A 72 3.25 -5.86 -20.47
N VAL A 73 4.10 -5.72 -19.45
CA VAL A 73 3.82 -6.23 -18.11
C VAL A 73 3.32 -5.08 -17.25
N LEU A 74 2.09 -5.22 -16.78
CA LEU A 74 1.47 -4.29 -15.85
C LEU A 74 1.61 -4.83 -14.42
N TYR A 75 1.83 -3.91 -13.49
CA TYR A 75 2.08 -4.20 -12.08
C TYR A 75 0.86 -3.83 -11.23
N PHE A 76 0.79 -4.31 -10.00
CA PHE A 76 -0.32 -4.00 -9.09
C PHE A 76 -0.55 -2.49 -8.89
N LYS A 77 0.51 -1.68 -8.97
CA LYS A 77 0.43 -0.21 -8.88
C LYS A 77 -0.53 0.40 -9.89
N ASP A 78 -0.67 -0.20 -11.08
CA ASP A 78 -1.51 0.30 -12.17
C ASP A 78 -3.00 0.04 -11.93
N PHE A 79 -3.31 -0.84 -10.97
CA PHE A 79 -4.68 -1.28 -10.64
C PHE A 79 -5.12 -0.89 -9.23
N ASN A 80 -4.31 -0.11 -8.51
CA ASN A 80 -4.63 0.26 -7.14
C ASN A 80 -5.92 1.10 -7.04
N SER A 81 -6.55 1.06 -5.87
CA SER A 81 -7.79 1.81 -5.57
C SER A 81 -7.96 2.01 -4.07
N GLY A 82 -8.74 3.02 -3.67
CA GLY A 82 -9.04 3.26 -2.26
C GLY A 82 -9.72 2.06 -1.57
N ALA A 83 -10.58 1.34 -2.27
CA ALA A 83 -11.23 0.13 -1.74
C ALA A 83 -10.23 -1.02 -1.53
N MET A 84 -9.23 -1.16 -2.42
CA MET A 84 -8.16 -2.14 -2.27
C MET A 84 -7.31 -1.82 -1.03
N ILE A 85 -6.91 -0.55 -0.85
CA ILE A 85 -6.14 -0.09 0.32
C ILE A 85 -6.91 -0.38 1.61
N GLN A 86 -8.21 -0.06 1.66
CA GLN A 86 -9.05 -0.39 2.82
C GLN A 86 -9.04 -1.89 3.13
N ASN A 87 -9.24 -2.74 2.11
CA ASN A 87 -9.23 -4.20 2.28
C ASN A 87 -7.87 -4.74 2.75
N ILE A 88 -6.77 -4.14 2.32
CA ILE A 88 -5.42 -4.48 2.80
C ILE A 88 -5.33 -4.20 4.30
N VAL A 89 -5.76 -3.01 4.74
CA VAL A 89 -5.73 -2.62 6.15
C VAL A 89 -6.64 -3.53 7.00
N ASP A 90 -7.85 -3.83 6.52
CA ASP A 90 -8.79 -4.70 7.24
C ASP A 90 -8.25 -6.13 7.38
N ARG A 91 -7.61 -6.66 6.32
CA ARG A 91 -6.94 -7.97 6.37
C ARG A 91 -5.77 -7.95 7.35
N ALA A 92 -4.93 -6.92 7.35
CA ALA A 92 -3.82 -6.79 8.28
C ALA A 92 -4.30 -6.74 9.73
N LYS A 93 -5.36 -5.96 10.02
CA LYS A 93 -6.00 -5.91 11.36
C LYS A 93 -6.54 -7.28 11.78
N LYS A 94 -7.15 -8.02 10.86
CA LYS A 94 -7.65 -9.37 11.13
C LYS A 94 -6.51 -10.35 11.45
N MET A 95 -5.35 -10.20 10.81
CA MET A 95 -4.17 -11.05 11.06
C MET A 95 -3.44 -10.71 12.38
N ALA A 96 -3.70 -9.53 12.94
CA ALA A 96 -3.10 -9.07 14.19
C ALA A 96 -3.84 -9.54 15.46
N ILE A 97 -4.97 -10.25 15.30
CA ILE A 97 -5.79 -10.84 16.36
C ILE A 97 -5.56 -12.36 16.34
#